data_AF-A0A3D1G676-F1
#
_entry.id   AF-A0A3D1G676-F1
#
_cell.length_a   1.000
_cell.length_b   1.000
_cell.length_c   1.000
_cell.angle_alpha   90.00
_cell.angle_beta   90.00
_cell.angle_gamma   90.00
#
_symmetry.space_group_name_H-M   'P 1'
#
loop_
_entity.id
_entity.type
_entity.pdbx_description
1 polymer ?
#
loop_
_entity_poly.entity_id
_entity_poly.type
_entity_poly.pdbx_seq_one_letter_code
_entity_poly.pdbx_strand_id
1 'polypeptide(L)'
;WLGEPTAATVQATSGPVSAVTFRGNNFDTINDVKYNSADPYARTRSVYYQYREGQLRDGDTSEPSAADDAFDAFLNDEDSQ
;
A
#
# COMPACT_ATOMS: atom_id res chain seq x y z
N TRP A 1 -2.56 -32.03 -14.96
CA TRP A 1 -3.78 -31.58 -14.29
C TRP A 1 -3.37 -30.62 -13.20
N LEU A 2 -3.50 -29.32 -13.44
CA LEU A 2 -3.35 -28.33 -12.38
C LEU A 2 -4.66 -28.38 -11.59
N GLY A 3 -4.59 -28.75 -10.31
CA GLY A 3 -5.77 -28.74 -9.44
C GLY A 3 -6.28 -27.31 -9.26
N GLU A 4 -7.59 -27.16 -9.20
CA GLU A 4 -8.25 -25.88 -8.95
C GLU A 4 -7.64 -25.22 -7.69
N PRO A 5 -7.27 -23.93 -7.76
CA PRO A 5 -6.70 -23.25 -6.61
C PRO A 5 -7.71 -23.22 -5.47
N THR A 6 -7.30 -23.71 -4.31
CA THR A 6 -8.17 -23.71 -3.13
C THR A 6 -8.47 -22.28 -2.68
N ALA A 7 -9.58 -22.04 -1.99
CA ALA A 7 -9.93 -20.72 -1.46
C ALA A 7 -8.81 -20.11 -0.59
N ALA A 8 -8.10 -20.96 0.19
CA ALA A 8 -6.94 -20.56 0.97
C ALA A 8 -5.76 -20.10 0.08
N THR A 9 -5.52 -20.76 -1.05
CA THR A 9 -4.49 -20.35 -2.02
C THR A 9 -4.83 -19.03 -2.70
N VAL A 10 -6.10 -18.83 -3.07
CA VAL A 10 -6.57 -17.57 -3.66
C VAL A 10 -6.41 -16.41 -2.68
N GLN A 11 -6.78 -16.61 -1.41
CA GLN A 11 -6.69 -15.58 -0.38
C GLN A 11 -5.24 -15.29 0.05
N ALA A 12 -4.37 -16.30 0.08
CA ALA A 12 -2.94 -16.09 0.36
C ALA A 12 -2.21 -15.37 -0.78
N THR A 13 -2.69 -15.50 -2.02
CA THR A 13 -2.07 -14.86 -3.19
C THR A 13 -2.68 -13.51 -3.55
N SER A 14 -3.90 -13.20 -3.06
CA SER A 14 -4.59 -11.95 -3.39
C SER A 14 -3.84 -10.71 -2.90
N GLY A 15 -3.21 -10.76 -1.73
CA GLY A 15 -2.41 -9.65 -1.19
C GLY A 15 -1.15 -9.35 -2.02
N PRO A 16 -0.26 -10.34 -2.24
CA PRO A 16 0.94 -10.12 -3.07
C PRO A 16 0.61 -9.71 -4.51
N VAL A 17 -0.41 -10.31 -5.12
CA VAL A 17 -0.83 -9.96 -6.48
C VAL A 17 -1.37 -8.53 -6.52
N SER A 18 -2.24 -8.14 -5.57
CA SER A 18 -2.79 -6.78 -5.55
C SER A 18 -1.69 -5.73 -5.34
N ALA A 19 -0.69 -6.00 -4.51
CA ALA A 19 0.44 -5.11 -4.30
C ALA A 19 1.29 -4.92 -5.57
N VAL A 20 1.63 -6.01 -6.27
CA VAL A 20 2.38 -5.94 -7.53
C VAL A 20 1.56 -5.25 -8.62
N THR A 21 0.26 -5.54 -8.72
CA THR A 21 -0.64 -4.86 -9.66
C THR A 21 -0.75 -3.37 -9.36
N PHE A 22 -0.92 -2.98 -8.09
CA PHE A 22 -0.94 -1.57 -7.69
C PHE A 22 0.36 -0.87 -8.06
N ARG A 23 1.51 -1.49 -7.78
CA ARG A 23 2.83 -0.92 -8.13
C ARG A 23 3.04 -0.82 -9.64
N GLY A 24 2.57 -1.80 -10.41
CA GLY A 24 2.62 -1.77 -11.86
C GLY A 24 1.76 -0.64 -12.45
N ASN A 25 0.53 -0.49 -11.96
CA ASN A 25 -0.40 0.54 -12.42
C ASN A 25 0.05 1.97 -12.06
N ASN A 26 0.85 2.12 -10.99
CA ASN A 26 1.37 3.41 -10.52
C ASN A 26 2.88 3.56 -10.70
N PHE A 27 3.48 2.82 -11.64
CA PHE A 27 4.93 2.71 -11.79
C PHE A 27 5.63 4.07 -11.93
N ASP A 28 5.14 4.93 -12.83
CA ASP A 28 5.74 6.25 -13.08
C ASP A 28 5.64 7.17 -11.86
N THR A 29 4.46 7.22 -11.22
CA THR A 29 4.21 8.06 -10.04
C THR A 29 5.06 7.62 -8.85
N ILE A 30 5.14 6.31 -8.59
CA ILE A 30 5.95 5.78 -7.48
C ILE A 30 7.44 6.06 -7.75
N ASN A 31 7.91 5.90 -8.98
CA ASN A 31 9.30 6.22 -9.32
C ASN A 31 9.58 7.73 -9.25
N ASP A 32 8.64 8.59 -9.64
CA ASP A 32 8.78 10.04 -9.50
C ASP A 32 8.89 10.46 -8.02
N VAL A 33 8.05 9.89 -7.15
CA VAL A 33 8.17 10.11 -5.71
C VAL A 33 9.52 9.63 -5.20
N LYS A 34 9.96 8.44 -5.60
CA LYS A 34 11.21 7.83 -5.14
C LYS A 34 12.47 8.58 -5.60
N TYR A 35 12.52 9.01 -6.85
CA TYR A 35 13.76 9.52 -7.48
C TYR A 35 13.79 11.04 -7.64
N ASN A 36 12.64 11.73 -7.64
CA ASN A 36 12.55 13.18 -7.89
C ASN A 36 11.93 13.97 -6.73
N SER A 37 11.64 13.35 -5.57
CA SER A 37 11.17 14.09 -4.39
C SER A 37 12.30 14.31 -3.40
N ALA A 38 12.39 15.54 -2.87
CA ALA A 38 13.32 15.88 -1.80
C ALA A 38 13.02 15.10 -0.51
N ASP A 39 11.74 14.79 -0.27
CA ASP A 39 11.26 13.94 0.83
C ASP A 39 10.19 12.96 0.32
N PRO A 40 10.60 11.77 -0.15
CA PRO A 40 9.68 10.74 -0.64
C PRO A 40 8.72 10.22 0.44
N TYR A 41 9.16 10.19 1.70
CA TYR A 41 8.35 9.70 2.83
C TYR A 41 7.19 10.65 3.12
N ALA A 42 7.49 11.94 3.36
CA ALA A 42 6.48 12.93 3.67
C ALA A 42 5.47 13.07 2.52
N ARG A 43 5.93 12.97 1.26
CA ARG A 43 5.06 13.01 0.09
C ARG A 43 4.10 11.82 0.04
N THR A 44 4.60 10.60 0.23
CA THR A 44 3.76 9.40 0.22
C THR A 44 2.75 9.43 1.36
N ARG A 45 3.20 9.82 2.56
CA ARG A 45 2.36 9.93 3.76
C ARG A 45 1.25 10.98 3.59
N SER A 46 1.57 12.11 2.97
CA SER A 46 0.57 13.15 2.66
C SER A 46 -0.52 12.63 1.71
N VAL A 47 -0.13 11.89 0.67
CA VAL A 47 -1.07 11.28 -0.27
C VAL A 47 -1.95 10.24 0.41
N TYR A 48 -1.39 9.41 1.31
CA TYR A 48 -2.16 8.45 2.10
C TYR A 48 -3.26 9.14 2.91
N TYR A 49 -2.94 10.21 3.65
CA TYR A 49 -3.95 10.92 4.43
C TYR A 49 -5.01 11.60 3.56
N GLN A 50 -4.63 12.18 2.41
CA GLN A 50 -5.60 12.75 1.46
C GLN A 50 -6.55 11.68 0.91
N TYR A 51 -6.02 10.50 0.59
CA TYR A 51 -6.82 9.37 0.12
C TYR A 51 -7.77 8.86 1.22
N ARG A 52 -7.26 8.70 2.45
CA ARG A 52 -8.03 8.27 3.62
C ARG A 52 -9.13 9.27 3.98
N GLU A 53 -8.85 10.57 3.92
CA GLU A 53 -9.85 11.61 4.13
C GLU A 53 -10.98 11.53 3.07
N GLY A 54 -10.63 11.27 1.81
CA GLY A 54 -11.60 11.02 0.75
C GLY A 54 -12.51 9.82 1.04
N GLN A 55 -11.93 8.69 1.46
CA GLN A 55 -12.68 7.49 1.85
C GLN A 55 -13.64 7.74 3.02
N LEU A 56 -13.16 8.42 4.06
CA LEU A 56 -13.99 8.80 5.21
C LEU A 56 -15.16 9.70 4.79
N ARG A 57 -14.92 10.65 3.87
CA ARG A 57 -15.97 11.51 3.34
C ARG A 57 -17.00 10.75 2.50
N ASP A 58 -16.57 9.71 1.78
CA ASP A 58 -17.42 8.84 0.99
C ASP A 58 -18.12 7.75 1.84
N GLY A 59 -17.92 7.77 3.16
CA GLY A 59 -18.62 6.91 4.13
C GLY A 59 -17.92 5.59 4.45
N ASP A 60 -16.71 5.38 3.96
CA ASP A 60 -15.88 4.22 4.36
C ASP A 60 -15.17 4.53 5.68
N THR A 61 -15.73 3.99 6.77
CA THR A 61 -15.19 4.11 8.13
C THR A 61 -14.42 2.86 8.56
N SER A 62 -14.04 1.99 7.62
CA SER A 62 -13.29 0.78 7.93
C SER A 62 -11.94 1.16 8.54
N GLU A 63 -11.55 0.57 9.68
CA GLU A 63 -10.25 0.83 10.30
C GLU A 63 -9.11 0.56 9.30
N PRO A 64 -7.99 1.32 9.37
CA PRO A 64 -6.80 1.01 8.59
C PRO A 64 -6.42 -0.47 8.80
N SER A 65 -6.12 -1.15 7.72
CA SER A 65 -5.77 -2.57 7.77
C SER A 65 -4.35 -2.76 8.29
N ALA A 66 -4.02 -3.97 8.74
CA ALA A 66 -2.64 -4.33 9.09
C ALA A 66 -1.63 -4.13 7.94
N ALA A 67 -2.09 -3.99 6.68
CA ALA A 67 -1.25 -3.64 5.55
C ALA A 67 -0.88 -2.15 5.53
N ASP A 68 -1.75 -1.28 6.04
CA ASP A 68 -1.48 0.14 6.26
C ASP A 68 -0.47 0.28 7.41
N ASP A 69 -0.63 -0.53 8.48
CA ASP A 69 0.34 -0.62 9.58
C ASP A 69 1.71 -1.16 9.13
N ALA A 70 1.75 -2.07 8.15
CA ALA A 70 3.01 -2.63 7.63
C ALA A 70 3.85 -1.59 6.88
N PHE A 71 3.20 -0.61 6.23
CA PHE A 71 3.89 0.52 5.60
C PHE A 71 4.41 1.50 6.67
N ASP A 72 3.60 1.82 7.68
CA ASP A 72 4.05 2.63 8.82
C ASP A 72 5.16 1.93 9.62
N ALA A 73 5.12 0.61 9.80
CA ALA A 73 6.15 -0.17 10.49
C ALA A 73 7.47 -0.21 9.70
N PHE A 74 7.41 -0.39 8.38
CA PHE A 74 8.59 -0.31 7.50
C PHE A 74 9.32 1.04 7.60
N LEU A 75 8.59 2.12 7.89
CA LEU A 75 9.12 3.48 7.94
C LEU A 75 9.54 3.92 9.35
N ASN A 76 8.93 3.37 10.40
CA ASN A 76 9.34 3.59 11.79
C ASN A 76 10.51 2.68 12.22
N ASP A 77 10.85 1.64 11.45
CA ASP A 77 12.04 0.81 11.67
C ASP A 77 13.36 1.53 11.32
N GLU A 78 13.32 2.68 10.64
CA GLU A 78 14.52 3.48 10.32
C GLU A 78 14.98 4.43 11.46
N ASP A 79 14.20 4.57 12.54
CA ASP A 79 14.53 5.43 13.70
C ASP A 79 15.10 4.67 14.93
N SER A 80 15.40 3.37 14.80
CA SER A 80 16.01 2.56 15.89
C SER A 80 17.45 2.11 15.63
N GLN A 81 18.33 3.03 15.26
CA GLN A 81 19.79 2.86 15.38
C GLN A 81 20.41 3.93 16.28
#